data_AF-A0A1H1ST44-F1
#
_entry.id   AF-A0A1H1ST44-F1
#
_cell.length_a   1.000
_cell.length_b   1.000
_cell.length_c   1.000
_cell.angle_alpha   90.00
_cell.angle_beta   90.00
_cell.angle_gamma   90.00
#
_symmetry.space_group_name_H-M   'P 1'
#
loop_
_entity.id
_entity.type
_entity.pdbx_description
1 polymer ?
#
loop_
_entity_poly.entity_id
_entity_poly.type
_entity_poly.pdbx_seq_one_letter_code
_entity_poly.pdbx_strand_id
1 'polypeptide(L)'
;MAFFSIFGLLVMFSNFTDYSTNYEYVGHVLSMDTALDQESVSYRAITSPMLHHRIYWIIITLEVLYTAYCLIGTYYLFKNLKTSAAEFHEAKKLCIIGLLIAIFVYYLCLQVIGVEWFNMDKSTTWNAKDWARHIVDFILPLLIYLTLRIER
;
A
#
# COMPACT_ATOMS: atom_id res chain seq x y z
N MET A 1 6.96 9.53 -9.89
CA MET A 1 5.56 9.09 -10.11
C MET A 1 5.46 7.93 -11.08
N ALA A 2 5.90 8.04 -12.35
CA ALA A 2 5.80 6.94 -13.31
C ALA A 2 6.28 5.57 -12.79
N PHE A 3 7.45 5.50 -12.16
CA PHE A 3 7.95 4.25 -11.57
C PHE A 3 7.07 3.70 -10.44
N PHE A 4 6.53 4.57 -9.59
CA PHE A 4 5.61 4.17 -8.54
C PHE A 4 4.27 3.68 -9.09
N SER A 5 3.80 4.28 -10.19
CA SER A 5 2.60 3.83 -10.90
C SER A 5 2.80 2.46 -11.56
N ILE A 6 3.98 2.18 -12.13
CA ILE A 6 4.34 0.87 -12.66
C ILE A 6 4.39 -0.17 -11.53
N PHE A 7 5.01 0.18 -10.39
CA PHE A 7 4.98 -0.65 -9.20
C PHE A 7 3.55 -1.00 -8.79
N GLY A 8 2.65 0.00 -8.70
CA GLY A 8 1.24 -0.23 -8.39
C GLY A 8 0.52 -1.13 -9.39
N LEU A 9 0.79 -0.98 -10.69
CA LEU A 9 0.24 -1.88 -11.72
C LEU A 9 0.68 -3.33 -11.53
N LEU A 10 1.95 -3.57 -11.18
CA LEU A 10 2.47 -4.92 -10.95
C LEU A 10 1.89 -5.55 -9.68
N VAL A 11 1.77 -4.77 -8.60
CA VAL A 11 1.10 -5.22 -7.36
C VAL A 11 -0.35 -5.59 -7.65
N MET A 12 -1.09 -4.69 -8.30
CA MET A 12 -2.47 -4.90 -8.68
C MET A 12 -2.61 -6.15 -9.57
N PHE A 13 -1.77 -6.30 -10.59
CA PHE A 13 -1.76 -7.47 -11.46
C PHE A 13 -1.57 -8.77 -10.66
N SER A 14 -0.57 -8.82 -9.79
CA SER A 14 -0.30 -9.96 -8.91
C SER A 14 -1.52 -10.34 -8.07
N ASN A 15 -2.16 -9.36 -7.42
CA ASN A 15 -3.32 -9.59 -6.57
C ASN A 15 -4.55 -10.14 -7.34
N PHE A 16 -4.68 -9.85 -8.62
CA PHE A 16 -5.77 -10.39 -9.44
C PHE A 16 -5.42 -11.74 -10.08
N THR A 17 -4.19 -11.93 -10.56
CA THR A 17 -3.80 -13.16 -11.27
C THR A 17 -3.42 -14.30 -10.33
N ASP A 18 -2.89 -13.98 -9.16
CA ASP A 18 -2.50 -14.92 -8.12
C ASP A 18 -3.28 -14.64 -6.82
N TYR A 19 -4.61 -14.57 -6.96
CA TYR A 19 -5.50 -14.20 -5.86
C TYR A 19 -5.41 -15.15 -4.68
N SER A 20 -5.33 -16.47 -4.92
CA SER A 20 -5.30 -17.47 -3.85
C SER A 20 -4.08 -17.32 -2.95
N THR A 21 -2.89 -17.18 -3.54
CA THR A 21 -1.64 -17.06 -2.77
C THR A 21 -1.61 -15.79 -1.93
N ASN A 22 -2.03 -14.66 -2.51
CA ASN A 22 -2.09 -13.39 -1.80
C ASN A 22 -3.21 -13.36 -0.74
N TYR A 23 -4.34 -14.03 -0.98
CA TYR A 23 -5.38 -14.24 0.02
C TYR A 23 -4.88 -15.08 1.20
N GLU A 24 -4.22 -16.21 0.92
CA GLU A 24 -3.64 -17.10 1.94
C GLU A 24 -2.64 -16.33 2.81
N TYR A 25 -1.83 -15.46 2.19
CA TYR A 25 -0.93 -14.57 2.91
C TYR A 25 -1.67 -13.74 3.98
N VAL A 26 -2.72 -13.04 3.58
CA VAL A 26 -3.53 -12.23 4.51
C VAL A 26 -4.23 -13.12 5.54
N GLY A 27 -4.73 -14.29 5.13
CA GLY A 27 -5.37 -15.25 6.01
C GLY A 27 -4.45 -15.72 7.14
N HIS A 28 -3.20 -16.08 6.84
CA HIS A 28 -2.22 -16.51 7.83
C HIS A 28 -1.79 -15.38 8.77
N VAL A 29 -1.61 -14.15 8.25
CA VAL A 29 -1.33 -12.98 9.09
C VAL A 29 -2.49 -12.72 10.06
N LEU A 30 -3.72 -12.70 9.56
CA LEU A 30 -4.90 -12.41 10.39
C LEU A 30 -5.21 -13.52 11.39
N SER A 31 -4.99 -14.78 11.00
CA SER A 31 -5.19 -15.94 11.88
C SER A 31 -4.13 -16.05 12.95
N MET A 32 -2.96 -15.41 12.72
CA MET A 32 -1.79 -15.56 13.56
C MET A 32 -1.53 -17.06 13.84
N ASP A 33 -1.51 -17.92 12.84
CA ASP A 33 -1.31 -19.36 13.05
C ASP A 33 0.16 -19.79 12.95
N THR A 34 1.01 -18.90 12.42
CA THR A 34 2.43 -19.14 12.14
C THR A 34 3.39 -18.20 12.89
N ALA A 35 2.89 -17.20 13.61
CA ALA A 35 3.72 -16.35 14.44
C ALA A 35 4.29 -17.16 15.64
N LEU A 36 5.53 -16.86 16.04
CA LEU A 36 6.14 -17.47 17.20
C LEU A 36 5.60 -16.86 18.51
N ASP A 37 5.64 -17.62 19.61
CA ASP A 37 5.36 -17.19 20.99
C ASP A 37 3.99 -16.51 21.24
N GLN A 38 2.93 -17.08 20.68
CA GLN A 38 1.62 -16.43 20.60
C GLN A 38 0.65 -16.59 21.77
N GLU A 39 0.95 -17.43 22.76
CA GLU A 39 -0.04 -17.82 23.78
C GLU A 39 -0.71 -16.61 24.46
N SER A 40 0.06 -15.54 24.70
CA SER A 40 -0.43 -14.32 25.36
C SER A 40 -1.21 -13.35 24.46
N VAL A 41 -1.14 -13.48 23.14
CA VAL A 41 -1.72 -12.54 22.16
C VAL A 41 -2.71 -13.18 21.18
N SER A 42 -2.97 -14.48 21.32
CA SER A 42 -3.90 -15.24 20.49
C SER A 42 -5.32 -14.66 20.40
N TYR A 43 -5.77 -13.90 21.41
CA TYR A 43 -7.07 -13.22 21.42
C TYR A 43 -7.25 -12.17 20.31
N ARG A 44 -6.15 -11.74 19.67
CA ARG A 44 -6.14 -10.76 18.57
C ARG A 44 -6.48 -11.38 17.21
N ALA A 45 -6.37 -12.70 17.10
CA ALA A 45 -6.53 -13.42 15.85
C ALA A 45 -7.96 -13.29 15.31
N ILE A 46 -8.06 -13.17 14.00
CA ILE A 46 -9.31 -13.28 13.25
C ILE A 46 -9.23 -14.61 12.52
N THR A 47 -10.07 -15.58 12.87
CA THR A 47 -10.04 -16.94 12.27
C THR A 47 -11.15 -17.18 11.26
N SER A 48 -12.05 -16.20 11.04
CA SER A 48 -13.17 -16.33 10.11
C SER A 48 -12.72 -16.12 8.66
N PRO A 49 -12.83 -17.14 7.78
CA PRO A 49 -12.45 -17.00 6.37
C PRO A 49 -13.27 -15.92 5.64
N MET A 50 -14.53 -15.71 6.04
CA MET A 50 -15.35 -14.65 5.47
C MET A 50 -14.78 -13.26 5.80
N LEU A 51 -14.26 -13.06 7.01
CA LEU A 51 -13.62 -11.80 7.38
C LEU A 51 -12.28 -11.62 6.68
N HIS A 52 -11.50 -12.70 6.50
CA HIS A 52 -10.27 -12.66 5.70
C HIS A 52 -10.55 -12.16 4.28
N HIS A 53 -11.56 -12.72 3.60
CA HIS A 53 -11.90 -12.28 2.24
C HIS A 53 -12.31 -10.80 2.20
N ARG A 54 -13.12 -10.35 3.16
CA ARG A 54 -13.56 -8.94 3.22
C ARG A 54 -12.39 -7.98 3.44
N ILE A 55 -11.48 -8.32 4.36
CA ILE A 55 -10.29 -7.52 4.61
C ILE A 55 -9.38 -7.50 3.37
N TYR A 56 -9.18 -8.66 2.75
CA TYR A 56 -8.36 -8.74 1.54
C TYR A 56 -8.97 -7.94 0.38
N TRP A 57 -10.29 -7.97 0.18
CA TRP A 57 -10.96 -7.11 -0.81
C TRP A 57 -10.79 -5.62 -0.53
N ILE A 58 -10.83 -5.20 0.74
CA ILE A 58 -10.56 -3.81 1.11
C ILE A 58 -9.13 -3.42 0.72
N ILE A 59 -8.14 -4.29 1.02
CA ILE A 59 -6.74 -4.05 0.65
C ILE A 59 -6.61 -3.90 -0.88
N ILE A 60 -7.06 -4.87 -1.67
CA ILE A 60 -6.99 -4.81 -3.14
C ILE A 60 -7.70 -3.57 -3.68
N THR A 61 -8.87 -3.21 -3.13
CA THR A 61 -9.61 -2.01 -3.57
C THR A 61 -8.78 -0.75 -3.35
N LEU A 62 -8.14 -0.61 -2.18
CA LEU A 62 -7.25 0.53 -1.90
C LEU A 62 -6.02 0.53 -2.81
N GLU A 63 -5.49 -0.64 -3.15
CA GLU A 63 -4.37 -0.77 -4.08
C GLU A 63 -4.72 -0.34 -5.50
N VAL A 64 -5.90 -0.76 -5.98
CA VAL A 64 -6.48 -0.31 -7.26
C VAL A 64 -6.65 1.20 -7.24
N LEU A 65 -7.23 1.75 -6.17
CA LEU A 65 -7.48 3.18 -6.03
C LEU A 65 -6.17 3.98 -6.08
N TYR A 66 -5.18 3.65 -5.24
CA TYR A 66 -3.92 4.41 -5.27
C TYR A 66 -3.24 4.29 -6.63
N THR A 67 -3.26 3.10 -7.24
CA THR A 67 -2.64 2.85 -8.54
C THR A 67 -3.30 3.72 -9.62
N ALA A 68 -4.63 3.77 -9.65
CA ALA A 68 -5.38 4.61 -10.57
C ALA A 68 -5.05 6.10 -10.38
N TYR A 69 -5.06 6.60 -9.14
CA TYR A 69 -4.70 7.99 -8.83
C TYR A 69 -3.27 8.32 -9.25
N CYS A 70 -2.31 7.41 -9.00
CA CYS A 70 -0.91 7.58 -9.40
C CYS A 70 -0.75 7.57 -10.93
N LEU A 71 -1.46 6.70 -11.66
CA LEU A 71 -1.43 6.66 -13.13
C LEU A 71 -2.02 7.92 -13.75
N ILE A 72 -3.23 8.30 -13.32
CA ILE A 72 -3.91 9.49 -13.82
C ILE A 72 -3.11 10.74 -13.47
N GLY A 73 -2.60 10.84 -12.24
CA GLY A 73 -1.71 11.92 -11.83
C GLY A 73 -0.41 11.97 -12.64
N THR A 74 0.19 10.81 -12.92
CA THR A 74 1.37 10.72 -13.80
C THR A 74 1.05 11.28 -15.19
N TYR A 75 -0.08 10.89 -15.78
CA TYR A 75 -0.55 11.42 -17.06
C TYR A 75 -0.71 12.95 -17.03
N TYR A 76 -1.36 13.50 -16.00
CA TYR A 76 -1.53 14.95 -15.87
C TYR A 76 -0.22 15.69 -15.66
N LEU A 77 0.74 15.13 -14.91
CA LEU A 77 2.07 15.72 -14.78
C LEU A 77 2.77 15.81 -16.13
N PHE A 78 2.73 14.75 -16.95
CA PHE A 78 3.31 14.76 -18.30
C PHE A 78 2.63 15.78 -19.22
N LYS A 79 1.29 15.84 -19.19
CA LYS A 79 0.51 16.77 -19.99
C LYS A 79 0.82 18.24 -19.67
N ASN A 80 1.11 18.55 -18.41
CA ASN A 80 1.32 19.91 -17.91
C ASN A 80 2.81 20.30 -17.79
N LEU A 81 3.75 19.56 -18.38
CA LEU A 81 5.20 19.86 -18.27
C LEU A 81 5.61 21.26 -18.80
N LYS A 82 4.82 21.84 -19.71
CA LYS A 82 5.11 23.13 -20.35
C LYS A 82 4.11 24.23 -19.97
N THR A 83 3.28 23.99 -18.97
CA THR A 83 2.26 24.96 -18.52
C THR A 83 2.83 25.86 -17.42
N SER A 84 2.02 26.80 -16.92
CA SER A 84 2.44 27.67 -15.81
C SER A 84 2.76 26.85 -14.54
N ALA A 85 3.56 27.43 -13.65
CA ALA A 85 3.89 26.80 -12.37
C ALA A 85 2.64 26.48 -11.53
N ALA A 86 1.62 27.33 -11.59
CA ALA A 86 0.34 27.12 -10.91
C ALA A 86 -0.42 25.91 -11.48
N GLU A 87 -0.55 25.79 -12.81
CA GLU A 87 -1.23 24.66 -13.45
C GLU A 87 -0.49 23.34 -13.19
N PHE A 88 0.84 23.35 -13.24
CA PHE A 88 1.63 22.17 -12.92
C PHE A 88 1.52 21.79 -11.44
N HIS A 89 1.43 22.77 -10.54
CA HIS A 89 1.22 22.50 -9.11
C HIS A 89 -0.12 21.80 -8.87
N GLU A 90 -1.21 22.26 -9.50
CA GLU A 90 -2.52 21.61 -9.42
C GLU A 90 -2.51 20.17 -9.97
N ALA A 91 -1.76 19.92 -11.04
CA ALA A 91 -1.62 18.58 -11.63
C ALA A 91 -1.03 17.55 -10.64
N LYS A 92 -0.33 17.97 -9.59
CA LYS A 92 0.25 17.08 -8.56
C LYS A 92 -0.81 16.48 -7.63
N LYS A 93 -2.01 17.08 -7.51
CA LYS A 93 -3.04 16.70 -6.53
C LYS A 93 -3.40 15.22 -6.57
N LEU A 94 -3.58 14.66 -7.76
CA LEU A 94 -3.96 13.25 -7.92
C LEU A 94 -2.83 12.30 -7.49
N CYS A 95 -1.57 12.66 -7.78
CA CYS A 95 -0.41 11.92 -7.28
C CYS A 95 -0.37 11.93 -5.75
N ILE A 96 -0.63 13.08 -5.13
CA ILE A 96 -0.65 13.22 -3.66
C ILE A 96 -1.75 12.33 -3.05
N ILE A 97 -2.97 12.36 -3.59
CA ILE A 97 -4.07 11.49 -3.13
C ILE A 97 -3.67 10.02 -3.24
N GLY A 98 -3.10 9.60 -4.39
CA GLY A 98 -2.62 8.24 -4.57
C GLY A 98 -1.56 7.85 -3.52
N LEU A 99 -0.54 8.68 -3.31
CA LEU A 99 0.51 8.39 -2.33
C LEU A 99 -0.03 8.32 -0.90
N LEU A 100 -1.04 9.13 -0.53
CA LEU A 100 -1.67 9.05 0.79
C LEU A 100 -2.43 7.75 0.99
N ILE A 101 -3.15 7.27 -0.03
CA ILE A 101 -3.81 5.96 0.00
C ILE A 101 -2.75 4.84 0.11
N ALA A 102 -1.64 4.95 -0.63
CA ALA A 102 -0.56 3.99 -0.55
C ALA A 102 0.09 3.98 0.86
N ILE A 103 0.31 5.15 1.48
CA ILE A 103 0.78 5.22 2.88
C ILE A 103 -0.21 4.52 3.81
N PHE A 104 -1.51 4.74 3.63
CA PHE A 104 -2.53 4.06 4.44
C PHE A 104 -2.40 2.53 4.33
N VAL A 105 -2.24 1.99 3.12
CA VAL A 105 -2.05 0.55 2.91
C VAL A 105 -0.73 0.06 3.53
N TYR A 106 0.41 0.62 3.10
CA TYR A 106 1.72 0.06 3.44
C TYR A 106 2.21 0.41 4.85
N TYR A 107 1.82 1.56 5.38
CA TYR A 107 2.17 1.93 6.76
C TYR A 107 1.10 1.49 7.74
N LEU A 108 -0.13 1.99 7.62
CA LEU A 108 -1.15 1.70 8.62
C LEU A 108 -1.60 0.23 8.58
N CYS A 109 -2.00 -0.30 7.42
CA CYS A 109 -2.51 -1.66 7.35
C CYS A 109 -1.41 -2.72 7.56
N LEU A 110 -0.25 -2.59 6.91
CA LEU A 110 0.78 -3.63 7.00
C LEU A 110 1.73 -3.45 8.19
N GLN A 111 2.26 -2.25 8.43
CA GLN A 111 3.21 -2.06 9.53
C GLN A 111 2.48 -1.89 10.87
N VAL A 112 1.58 -0.91 11.01
CA VAL A 112 0.92 -0.68 12.30
C VAL A 112 -0.01 -1.82 12.66
N ILE A 113 -0.92 -2.22 11.77
CA ILE A 113 -1.88 -3.29 12.08
C ILE A 113 -1.22 -4.66 11.90
N GLY A 114 -0.62 -4.95 10.75
CA GLY A 114 -0.01 -6.25 10.48
C GLY A 114 1.12 -6.60 11.46
N VAL A 115 2.10 -5.71 11.68
CA VAL A 115 3.22 -5.99 12.59
C VAL A 115 2.81 -5.85 14.05
N GLU A 116 2.27 -4.71 14.48
CA GLU A 116 2.08 -4.48 15.94
C GLU A 116 0.87 -5.21 16.52
N TRP A 117 -0.23 -5.33 15.77
CA TRP A 117 -1.41 -6.05 16.26
C TRP A 117 -1.28 -7.55 16.02
N PHE A 118 -0.99 -7.96 14.78
CA PHE A 118 -0.98 -9.35 14.36
C PHE A 118 0.39 -10.05 14.44
N ASN A 119 1.44 -9.38 14.92
CA ASN A 119 2.80 -9.95 15.02
C ASN A 119 3.28 -10.58 13.70
N MET A 120 2.92 -9.99 12.56
CA MET A 120 3.32 -10.48 11.23
C MET A 120 4.83 -10.68 11.11
N ASP A 121 5.63 -9.88 11.82
CA ASP A 121 7.08 -9.98 11.77
C ASP A 121 7.67 -11.15 12.57
N LYS A 122 6.84 -11.86 13.35
CA LYS A 122 7.19 -13.08 14.08
C LYS A 122 6.93 -14.35 13.29
N SER A 123 6.30 -14.27 12.12
CA SER A 123 6.19 -15.39 11.18
C SER A 123 7.47 -15.49 10.34
N THR A 124 7.96 -16.71 10.11
CA THR A 124 9.11 -16.94 9.22
C THR A 124 8.71 -16.96 7.75
N THR A 125 7.46 -17.28 7.45
CA THR A 125 6.93 -17.42 6.08
C THR A 125 6.07 -16.23 5.67
N TRP A 126 5.23 -15.73 6.58
CA TRP A 126 4.20 -14.74 6.27
C TRP A 126 4.58 -13.37 6.87
N ASN A 127 5.71 -12.83 6.42
CA ASN A 127 6.27 -11.57 6.94
C ASN A 127 6.58 -10.56 5.83
N ALA A 128 5.79 -9.47 5.80
CA ALA A 128 5.89 -8.42 4.79
C ALA A 128 6.51 -7.14 5.35
N LYS A 129 7.03 -7.17 6.59
CA LYS A 129 7.49 -5.97 7.31
C LYS A 129 8.51 -5.18 6.50
N ASP A 130 9.59 -5.82 6.05
CA ASP A 130 10.67 -5.12 5.36
C ASP A 130 10.26 -4.70 3.95
N TRP A 131 9.46 -5.51 3.25
CA TRP A 131 8.89 -5.14 1.96
C TRP A 131 8.01 -3.89 2.06
N ALA A 132 7.07 -3.85 3.02
CA ALA A 132 6.20 -2.71 3.28
C ALA A 132 7.00 -1.48 3.74
N ARG A 133 8.06 -1.68 4.55
CA ARG A 133 8.96 -0.60 4.98
C ARG A 133 9.64 0.05 3.77
N HIS A 134 10.25 -0.73 2.88
CA HIS A 134 10.92 -0.17 1.70
C HIS A 134 9.99 0.65 0.81
N ILE A 135 8.72 0.26 0.70
CA ILE A 135 7.72 1.03 -0.05
C ILE A 135 7.43 2.36 0.64
N VAL A 136 7.24 2.38 1.96
CA VAL A 136 7.02 3.61 2.74
C VAL A 136 8.24 4.53 2.69
N ASP A 137 9.44 3.98 2.83
CA ASP A 137 10.72 4.70 2.74
C ASP A 137 10.89 5.38 1.38
N PHE A 138 10.34 4.81 0.30
CA PHE A 138 10.29 5.44 -1.01
C PHE A 138 9.17 6.48 -1.14
N ILE A 139 7.97 6.19 -0.63
CA ILE A 139 6.81 7.08 -0.75
C ILE A 139 7.02 8.40 0.01
N LEU A 140 7.60 8.37 1.21
CA LEU A 140 7.73 9.56 2.05
C LEU A 140 8.57 10.68 1.39
N PRO A 141 9.81 10.44 0.91
CA PRO A 141 10.57 11.44 0.18
C PRO A 141 9.89 11.88 -1.13
N LEU A 142 9.23 10.96 -1.83
CA LEU A 142 8.49 11.28 -3.05
C LEU A 142 7.32 12.23 -2.78
N LEU A 143 6.58 12.01 -1.68
CA LEU A 143 5.48 12.87 -1.25
C LEU A 143 5.99 14.25 -0.84
N ILE A 144 7.09 14.32 -0.08
CA ILE A 144 7.75 15.58 0.27
C ILE A 144 8.13 16.33 -1.02
N TYR A 145 8.86 15.69 -1.93
CA TYR A 145 9.29 16.29 -3.19
C TYR A 145 8.11 16.80 -4.03
N LEU A 146 7.02 16.05 -4.10
CA LEU A 146 5.82 16.49 -4.83
C LEU A 146 5.16 17.69 -4.18
N THR A 147 5.04 17.72 -2.85
CA THR A 147 4.33 18.80 -2.13
C THR A 147 5.10 20.12 -2.12
N LEU A 148 6.40 20.11 -2.39
CA LEU A 148 7.18 21.34 -2.57
C LEU A 148 6.54 22.24 -3.64
N ARG A 149 6.38 23.52 -3.26
CA ARG A 149 5.95 24.57 -4.19
C ARG A 149 7.04 24.83 -5.21
N ILE A 150 6.62 25.08 -6.44
CA ILE A 150 7.52 25.47 -7.52
C ILE A 150 7.42 26.99 -7.60
N GLU A 151 8.42 27.67 -7.06
CA GLU A 151 8.55 29.12 -7.16
C GLU A 151 9.35 29.45 -8.42
N ARG A 152 8.65 29.67 -9.54
CA ARG A 152 9.14 30.42 -10.70
C ARG A 152 7.99 31.15 -11.36
#